data_AF-A0A355C3S4-F1
#
_entry.id   AF-A0A355C3S4-F1
#
_cell.length_a   1.000
_cell.length_b   1.000
_cell.length_c   1.000
_cell.angle_alpha   90.00
_cell.angle_beta   90.00
_cell.angle_gamma   90.00
#
_symmetry.space_group_name_H-M   'P 1'
#
loop_
_entity.id
_entity.type
_entity.pdbx_description
1 polymer ?
#
loop_
_entity_poly.entity_id
_entity_poly.type
_entity_poly.pdbx_seq_one_letter_code
_entity_poly.pdbx_strand_id
1 'polypeptide(L)' 'MKPEKRDYSIHDVQVSLDRKKATVTLRDDFGSMVFVNSFPFDPPGEQTESQLRSLALSEAREILKRASQAI' A
#
# COMPACT_ATOMS: atom_id res chain seq x y z
N MET A 1 22.66 -20.27 15.79
CA MET A 1 22.48 -18.86 15.40
C MET A 1 21.05 -18.47 15.73
N LYS A 2 20.83 -17.43 16.54
CA LYS A 2 19.47 -16.91 16.78
C LYS A 2 19.12 -15.99 15.59
N PRO A 3 17.90 -16.03 15.03
CA PRO A 3 17.50 -15.10 14.00
C PRO A 3 17.46 -13.70 14.61
N GLU A 4 18.30 -12.79 14.11
CA GLU A 4 18.19 -11.37 14.43
C GLU A 4 16.81 -10.90 13.96
N LYS A 5 16.01 -10.37 14.90
CA LYS A 5 14.80 -9.63 14.55
C LYS A 5 15.27 -8.41 13.78
N ARG A 6 15.20 -8.47 12.45
CA ARG A 6 15.35 -7.28 11.61
C ARG A 6 14.08 -6.48 11.80
N ASP A 7 14.20 -5.31 12.41
CA ASP A 7 13.13 -4.32 12.37
C ASP A 7 12.98 -3.87 10.92
N TYR A 8 11.90 -4.31 10.29
CA TYR A 8 11.51 -3.85 8.97
C TYR A 8 10.77 -2.52 9.14
N SER A 9 11.50 -1.43 8.93
CA SER A 9 10.94 -0.09 8.85
C SER A 9 10.53 0.21 7.40
N ILE A 10 9.28 0.62 7.21
CA ILE A 10 8.76 1.04 5.91
C ILE A 10 9.17 2.50 5.72
N HIS A 11 9.93 2.75 4.66
CA HIS A 11 10.38 4.07 4.26
C HIS A 11 9.30 4.85 3.49
N ASP A 12 8.67 4.17 2.55
CA ASP A 12 7.73 4.79 1.61
C ASP A 12 6.60 3.83 1.23
N VAL A 13 5.45 4.41 0.91
CA VAL A 13 4.25 3.69 0.45
C VAL A 13 3.86 4.24 -0.90
N GLN A 14 4.08 3.46 -1.95
CA GLN A 14 3.71 3.82 -3.30
C GLN A 14 2.38 3.18 -3.67
N VAL A 15 1.48 3.99 -4.24
CA VAL A 15 0.23 3.51 -4.83
C VAL A 15 0.22 3.79 -6.33
N SER A 16 0.06 2.73 -7.12
CA SER A 16 -0.06 2.81 -8.57
C SER A 16 -1.49 2.49 -9.00
N LEU A 17 -2.03 3.31 -9.90
CA LEU A 17 -3.39 3.18 -10.42
C LEU A 17 -3.32 2.74 -11.88
N ASP A 18 -3.92 1.59 -12.20
CA ASP A 18 -4.03 1.09 -13.57
C ASP A 18 -5.42 0.47 -13.80
N ARG A 19 -6.13 0.90 -14.85
CA ARG A 19 -7.40 0.33 -15.35
C ARG A 19 -8.35 -0.16 -14.23
N LYS A 20 -8.68 0.73 -13.28
CA LYS A 20 -9.58 0.47 -12.13
C LYS A 20 -9.02 -0.45 -11.04
N LYS A 21 -7.69 -0.58 -10.95
CA LYS A 21 -7.00 -1.27 -9.87
C LYS A 21 -6.02 -0.33 -9.21
N ALA A 22 -5.97 -0.38 -7.89
CA ALA A 22 -4.91 0.24 -7.11
C ALA A 22 -3.96 -0.86 -6.62
N THR A 23 -2.67 -0.62 -6.77
CA THR A 23 -1.60 -1.50 -6.31
C THR A 23 -0.78 -0.79 -5.27
N VAL A 24 -0.56 -1.44 -4.12
CA VAL A 24 0.23 -0.91 -3.02
C VAL A 24 1.57 -1.63 -2.97
N THR A 25 2.63 -0.83 -3.08
CA THR A 25 4.01 -1.29 -2.92
C THR A 25 4.63 -0.56 -1.74
N LEU A 26 5.22 -1.31 -0.82
CA LEU A 26 6.00 -0.75 0.27
C LEU A 26 7.46 -0.75 -0.14
N ARG A 27 8.15 0.34 0.18
CA ARG A 27 9.60 0.39 0.09
C ARG A 27 10.17 0.43 1.50
N ASP A 28 11.11 -0.46 1.79
CA ASP A 28 11.87 -0.41 3.04
C ASP A 28 13.03 0.61 2.96
N ASP A 29 13.67 0.89 4.09
CA ASP A 29 14.82 1.81 4.15
C ASP A 29 16.04 1.32 3.35
N PHE A 30 16.04 0.06 2.91
CA PHE A 30 17.09 -0.55 2.09
C PHE A 30 16.76 -0.52 0.59
N GLY A 31 15.63 0.08 0.21
CA GLY A 31 15.17 0.18 -1.17
C GLY A 31 14.48 -1.07 -1.72
N SER A 32 14.26 -2.10 -0.90
CA SER A 32 13.51 -3.29 -1.30
C SER A 32 12.05 -2.92 -1.49
N MET A 33 11.47 -3.36 -2.61
CA MET A 33 10.05 -3.18 -2.90
C MET A 33 9.29 -4.45 -2.55
N VAL A 34 8.35 -4.33 -1.62
CA VAL A 34 7.45 -5.41 -1.23
C VAL A 34 6.08 -5.10 -1.81
N PHE A 35 5.61 -5.97 -2.70
CA PHE A 35 4.22 -5.96 -3.15
C PHE A 35 3.34 -6.48 -2.02
N VAL A 36 2.43 -5.64 -1.55
CA VAL A 36 1.53 -6.01 -0.44
C VAL A 36 0.22 -6.55 -0.99
N ASN A 37 -0.42 -5.77 -1.86
CA ASN A 37 -1.74 -6.11 -2.34
C ASN A 37 -2.14 -5.28 -3.56
N SER A 38 -3.10 -5.80 -4.31
CA SER A 38 -3.84 -5.07 -5.33
C SER A 38 -5.33 -5.17 -5.03
N PHE A 39 -6.05 -4.06 -5.13
CA PHE A 39 -7.49 -4.03 -4.91
C PHE A 39 -8.23 -3.30 -6.05
N PRO A 40 -9.49 -3.67 -6.32
CA PRO A 40 -10.34 -2.91 -7.21
C PRO A 40 -10.50 -1.49 -6.68
N PHE A 41 -10.27 -0.50 -7.54
CA PHE A 41 -10.34 0.91 -7.20
C PHE A 41 -10.98 1.68 -8.36
N ASP A 42 -12.25 2.01 -8.21
CA ASP A 42 -13.07 2.71 -9.21
C ASP A 42 -13.86 3.84 -8.53
N PRO A 43 -13.18 4.93 -8.13
CA PRO A 43 -13.81 5.99 -7.36
C PRO A 43 -14.79 6.81 -8.23
N PRO A 44 -15.96 7.22 -7.70
CA PRO A 44 -17.02 7.83 -8.50
C PRO A 44 -16.75 9.29 -8.88
N GLY A 45 -16.89 9.61 -10.17
CA GLY A 45 -16.73 10.97 -10.72
C GLY A 45 -15.30 11.27 -11.20
N GLU A 46 -15.09 12.49 -11.70
CA GLU A 46 -13.75 12.95 -12.10
C GLU A 46 -13.00 13.46 -10.86
N GLN A 47 -12.01 12.72 -10.39
CA GLN A 47 -11.08 13.21 -9.37
C GLN A 47 -9.73 13.59 -9.98
N THR A 48 -9.05 14.52 -9.35
CA THR A 48 -7.64 14.83 -9.66
C THR A 48 -6.73 13.69 -9.25
N GLU A 49 -5.55 13.58 -9.87
CA GLU A 49 -4.56 12.55 -9.52
C GLU A 49 -4.20 12.55 -8.02
N SER A 50 -4.12 13.73 -7.41
CA SER A 50 -3.84 13.87 -5.97
C SER A 50 -4.97 13.27 -5.10
N GLN A 51 -6.22 13.50 -5.48
CA GLN A 51 -7.39 12.92 -4.80
C GLN A 51 -7.46 11.41 -4.98
N LEU A 52 -7.18 10.90 -6.19
CA LEU A 52 -7.10 9.47 -6.46
C LEU A 52 -6.03 8.79 -5.60
N ARG A 53 -4.83 9.40 -5.51
CA ARG A 53 -3.75 8.90 -4.65
C ARG A 53 -4.15 8.91 -3.17
N SER A 54 -4.77 9.99 -2.68
CA SER A 54 -5.25 10.06 -1.28
C SER A 54 -6.29 9.00 -0.96
N LEU A 55 -7.28 8.82 -1.84
CA LEU A 55 -8.33 7.82 -1.67
C LEU A 55 -7.74 6.40 -1.66
N ALA A 56 -6.85 6.10 -2.60
CA ALA A 56 -6.22 4.79 -2.68
C ALA A 56 -5.27 4.52 -1.49
N LEU A 57 -4.54 5.52 -0.99
CA LEU A 57 -3.75 5.40 0.25
C LEU A 57 -4.64 5.14 1.47
N SER A 58 -5.79 5.81 1.57
CA SER A 58 -6.74 5.60 2.67
C SER A 58 -7.29 4.17 2.65
N GLU A 59 -7.70 3.67 1.49
CA GLU A 59 -8.18 2.28 1.37
C GLU A 59 -7.06 1.27 1.65
N ALA A 60 -5.85 1.51 1.15
CA ALA A 60 -4.67 0.68 1.43
C ALA A 60 -4.41 0.55 2.93
N ARG A 61 -4.49 1.67 3.67
CA ARG A 61 -4.33 1.68 5.13
C ARG A 61 -5.39 0.84 5.83
N GLU A 62 -6.65 0.94 5.40
CA GLU A 62 -7.74 0.14 5.98
C GLU A 62 -7.56 -1.36 5.69
N ILE A 63 -7.15 -1.73 4.48
CA ILE A 63 -6.84 -3.12 4.09
C ILE A 63 -5.72 -3.68 4.96
N LEU A 64 -4.62 -2.94 5.09
CA LEU A 64 -3.47 -3.31 5.93
C LEU A 64 -3.86 -3.48 7.39
N LYS A 65 -4.66 -2.56 7.93
CA LYS A 65 -5.14 -2.62 9.30
C LYS A 65 -6.01 -3.86 9.54
N ARG A 66 -6.93 -4.17 8.62
CA ARG A 66 -7.75 -5.39 8.68
C ARG A 66 -6.89 -6.66 8.61
N ALA A 67 -5.92 -6.70 7.69
CA ALA A 67 -5.00 -7.84 7.59
C ALA A 67 -4.19 -8.04 8.88
N SER A 68 -3.74 -6.96 9.53
CA SER A 68 -2.99 -7.04 10.79
C SER A 68 -3.83 -7.54 11.98
N GLN A 69 -5.15 -7.40 11.94
CA GLN A 69 -6.08 -7.87 12.99
C GLN A 69 -6.56 -9.30 12.75
N ALA A 70 -6.37 -9.83 11.55
CA ALA A 70 -6.74 -11.19 11.18
C ALA A 70 -5.65 -12.24 11.52
N ILE A 71 -4.49 -11.78 11.99
CA ILE A 71 -3.31 -12.56 12.36
C ILE A 71 -3.14 -12.47 13.88
#